data_AF-A0A4Q9RDD5-F1
#
_entry.id   AF-A0A4Q9RDD5-F1
#
_cell.length_a   1.000
_cell.length_b   1.000
_cell.length_c   1.000
_cell.angle_alpha   90.00
_cell.angle_beta   90.00
_cell.angle_gamma   90.00
#
_symmetry.space_group_name_H-M   'P 1'
#
loop_
_entity.id
_entity.type
_entity.pdbx_description
1 polymer ?
#
loop_
_entity_poly.entity_id
_entity_poly.type
_entity_poly.pdbx_seq_one_letter_code
_entity_poly.pdbx_strand_id
1 'polypeptide(L)'
;MGEKDRSTALSRRGCLGLLLAGLAFIALVYTAIIYIMTKPQDEAIEANERQAIELCWQRAEDTERSFTRDSCKEMEKQFKRKFGREP
;
A
#
# COMPACT_ATOMS: atom_id res chain seq x y z
N MET A 1 37.07 -17.44 -41.37
CA MET A 1 35.92 -16.69 -40.83
C MET A 1 35.88 -16.96 -39.34
N GLY A 2 36.24 -15.95 -38.56
CA GLY A 2 37.01 -16.12 -37.33
C GLY A 2 36.19 -16.21 -36.05
N GLU A 3 36.73 -16.99 -35.13
CA GLU A 3 36.34 -17.17 -33.72
C GLU A 3 36.00 -15.85 -32.97
N LYS A 4 36.56 -14.73 -33.43
CA LYS A 4 36.35 -13.37 -32.89
C LYS A 4 34.92 -12.87 -33.02
N ASP A 5 34.19 -13.26 -34.07
CA ASP A 5 32.78 -12.88 -34.29
C ASP A 5 31.80 -13.67 -33.41
N ARG A 6 32.17 -14.91 -33.04
CA ARG A 6 31.40 -15.71 -32.08
C ARG A 6 31.50 -15.13 -30.67
N SER A 7 32.68 -14.68 -30.25
CA SER A 7 32.90 -14.12 -28.91
C SER A 7 32.18 -12.78 -28.69
N THR A 8 32.10 -11.92 -29.71
CA THR A 8 31.36 -10.64 -29.63
C THR A 8 29.84 -10.85 -29.65
N ALA A 9 29.34 -11.81 -30.43
CA ALA A 9 27.93 -12.19 -30.43
C ALA A 9 27.51 -12.85 -29.10
N LEU A 10 28.38 -13.69 -28.51
CA LEU A 10 28.17 -14.30 -27.20
C LEU A 10 28.22 -13.26 -26.07
N SER A 11 29.14 -12.30 -26.16
CA SER A 11 29.25 -11.16 -25.23
C SER A 11 28.03 -10.21 -25.29
N ARG A 12 27.53 -9.87 -26.48
CA ARG A 12 26.29 -9.09 -26.64
C ARG A 12 25.05 -9.82 -26.13
N ARG A 13 24.95 -11.13 -26.37
CA ARG A 13 23.87 -11.97 -25.84
C ARG A 13 23.92 -12.11 -24.32
N GLY A 14 25.13 -12.20 -23.74
CA GLY A 14 25.32 -12.17 -22.29
C GLY A 14 24.93 -10.83 -21.66
N CYS A 15 25.31 -9.72 -22.29
CA CYS A 15 24.96 -8.38 -21.81
C CYS A 15 23.44 -8.11 -21.88
N LEU A 16 22.80 -8.52 -22.98
CA LEU A 16 21.33 -8.43 -23.11
C LEU A 16 20.62 -9.33 -22.09
N GLY A 17 21.14 -10.54 -21.85
CA GLY A 17 20.61 -11.46 -20.83
C GLY A 17 20.70 -10.89 -19.41
N LEU A 18 21.82 -10.25 -19.05
CA LEU A 18 21.99 -9.59 -17.76
C LEU A 18 21.02 -8.41 -17.58
N LEU A 19 20.82 -7.62 -18.64
CA LEU A 19 19.85 -6.52 -18.60
C LEU A 19 18.42 -7.03 -18.39
N LEU A 20 18.02 -8.07 -19.11
CA LEU A 20 16.69 -8.68 -18.95
C LEU A 20 16.50 -9.32 -17.58
N ALA A 21 17.51 -10.00 -17.06
CA ALA A 21 17.49 -10.57 -15.71
C ALA A 21 17.36 -9.48 -14.64
N GLY A 22 18.09 -8.36 -14.78
CA GLY A 22 17.97 -7.21 -13.91
C GLY A 22 16.58 -6.58 -13.96
N LEU A 23 16.03 -6.40 -15.16
CA LEU A 23 14.66 -5.87 -15.36
C LEU A 23 13.61 -6.79 -14.73
N ALA A 24 13.73 -8.10 -14.93
CA ALA A 24 12.84 -9.09 -14.33
C ALA A 24 12.94 -9.08 -12.80
N PHE A 25 14.15 -8.97 -12.25
CA PHE A 25 14.35 -8.87 -10.80
C PHE A 25 13.69 -7.61 -10.22
N ILE A 26 13.89 -6.46 -10.86
CA ILE A 26 13.25 -5.20 -10.45
C ILE A 26 11.73 -5.34 -10.49
N ALA A 27 11.17 -5.86 -11.58
CA ALA A 27 9.74 -6.07 -11.71
C ALA A 27 9.18 -7.02 -10.63
N LEU A 28 9.90 -8.11 -10.32
CA LEU A 28 9.52 -9.07 -9.28
C LEU A 28 9.50 -8.40 -7.90
N VAL A 29 10.54 -7.64 -7.55
CA VAL A 29 10.62 -6.93 -6.28
C VAL A 29 9.48 -5.92 -6.13
N TYR A 30 9.24 -5.08 -7.15
CA TYR A 30 8.14 -4.12 -7.10
C TYR A 30 6.78 -4.81 -7.02
N THR A 31 6.58 -5.89 -7.76
CA THR A 31 5.33 -6.67 -7.69
C THR A 31 5.12 -7.24 -6.29
N ALA A 32 6.17 -7.79 -5.66
CA ALA A 32 6.09 -8.30 -4.29
C ALA A 32 5.78 -7.20 -3.27
N ILE A 33 6.43 -6.03 -3.39
CA ILE A 33 6.16 -4.87 -2.52
C ILE A 33 4.71 -4.41 -2.70
N ILE A 34 4.25 -4.22 -3.93
CA ILE A 34 2.87 -3.82 -4.22
C ILE A 34 1.92 -4.86 -3.65
N TYR A 35 2.17 -6.15 -3.88
CA TYR A 35 1.33 -7.24 -3.36
C TYR A 35 1.25 -7.24 -1.83
N ILE A 36 2.36 -6.97 -1.13
CA ILE A 36 2.37 -6.87 0.34
C ILE A 36 1.62 -5.62 0.81
N MET A 37 1.83 -4.47 0.15
CA MET A 37 1.19 -3.19 0.50
C MET A 37 -0.29 -3.13 0.15
N THR A 38 -0.70 -3.84 -0.91
CA THR A 38 -2.11 -3.97 -1.35
C THR A 38 -2.81 -5.17 -0.71
N LYS A 39 -2.07 -6.06 -0.04
CA LYS A 39 -2.66 -7.06 0.85
C LYS A 39 -3.52 -6.29 1.84
N PRO A 40 -4.79 -6.68 2.08
CA PRO A 40 -5.72 -5.88 2.84
C PRO A 40 -5.22 -5.78 4.28
N GLN A 41 -4.50 -4.70 4.57
CA GLN A 41 -4.44 -4.13 5.90
C GLN A 41 -5.77 -3.47 6.25
N ASP A 42 -6.76 -3.51 5.34
CA ASP A 42 -8.11 -2.97 5.54
C ASP A 42 -8.70 -3.43 6.86
N GLU A 43 -8.60 -4.71 7.26
CA GLU A 43 -9.17 -5.13 8.54
C GLU A 43 -8.48 -4.50 9.76
N ALA A 44 -7.15 -4.39 9.73
CA ALA A 44 -6.39 -3.79 10.83
C ALA A 44 -6.54 -2.26 10.87
N ILE A 45 -6.56 -1.62 9.70
CA ILE A 45 -6.75 -0.18 9.55
C ILE A 45 -8.19 0.19 9.91
N GLU A 46 -9.16 -0.60 9.48
CA GLU A 46 -10.57 -0.41 9.83
C GLU A 46 -10.79 -0.58 11.33
N ALA A 47 -10.25 -1.63 11.95
CA ALA A 47 -10.33 -1.81 13.40
C ALA A 47 -9.71 -0.63 14.17
N ASN A 48 -8.59 -0.10 13.69
CA ASN A 48 -7.93 1.05 14.29
C ASN A 48 -8.76 2.35 14.11
N GLU A 49 -9.33 2.58 12.92
CA GLU A 49 -10.18 3.76 12.69
C GLU A 49 -11.50 3.67 13.47
N ARG A 50 -12.08 2.48 13.59
CA ARG A 50 -13.24 2.19 14.45
C ARG A 50 -12.96 2.54 15.91
N GLN A 51 -11.83 2.07 16.45
CA GLN A 51 -11.41 2.41 17.81
C GLN A 51 -11.21 3.91 18.01
N ALA A 52 -10.64 4.61 17.01
CA ALA A 52 -10.46 6.05 17.09
C ALA A 52 -11.80 6.82 17.17
N ILE A 53 -12.83 6.35 16.45
CA ILE A 53 -14.19 6.91 16.50
C ILE A 53 -14.83 6.65 17.87
N GLU A 54 -14.70 5.43 18.40
CA GLU A 54 -15.25 5.05 19.71
C GLU A 54 -14.64 5.88 20.85
N LEU A 55 -13.31 6.07 20.83
CA LEU A 55 -12.61 6.96 21.76
C LEU A 55 -13.00 8.43 21.60
N CYS A 56 -13.36 8.87 20.38
CA CYS A 56 -13.86 10.22 20.15
C CYS A 56 -15.20 10.43 20.86
N TRP A 57 -16.13 9.47 20.73
CA TRP A 57 -17.43 9.54 21.38
C TRP A 57 -17.34 9.50 22.90
N GLN A 58 -16.49 8.65 23.47
CA GLN A 58 -16.21 8.65 24.91
C GLN A 58 -15.77 10.03 25.41
N ARG A 59 -14.83 10.67 24.68
CA ARG A 59 -14.39 12.03 25.03
C ARG A 59 -15.47 13.09 24.80
N ALA A 60 -16.34 12.89 23.83
CA ALA A 60 -17.43 13.82 23.53
C ALA A 60 -18.50 13.80 24.63
N GLU A 61 -18.78 12.62 25.20
CA GLU A 61 -19.64 12.46 26.39
C GLU A 61 -19.03 13.16 27.61
N ASP A 62 -17.71 13.02 27.81
CA ASP A 62 -17.02 13.65 28.94
C ASP A 62 -16.95 15.18 28.85
N THR A 63 -16.98 15.76 27.65
CA THR A 63 -16.63 17.19 27.45
C THR A 63 -17.81 18.11 27.12
N GLU A 64 -19.05 17.63 26.93
CA GLU A 64 -20.28 18.39 26.54
C GLU A 64 -20.11 19.47 25.43
N ARG A 65 -18.97 19.50 24.71
CA ARG A 65 -18.68 20.49 23.68
C ARG A 65 -19.26 20.01 22.35
N SER A 66 -20.14 20.82 21.77
CA SER A 66 -20.71 20.59 20.43
C SER A 66 -19.63 20.36 19.36
N PHE A 67 -18.52 21.08 19.44
CA PHE A 67 -17.38 20.93 18.52
C PHE A 67 -16.74 19.53 18.55
N THR A 68 -16.70 18.88 19.70
CA THR A 68 -16.17 17.51 19.83
C THR A 68 -17.10 16.53 19.14
N ARG A 69 -18.43 16.68 19.33
CA ARG A 69 -19.43 15.83 18.66
C ARG A 69 -19.42 16.01 17.14
N ASP A 70 -19.27 17.23 16.64
CA ASP A 70 -19.18 17.49 15.21
C ASP A 70 -17.91 16.91 14.60
N SER A 71 -16.80 16.94 15.34
CA SER A 71 -15.54 16.31 14.93
C SER A 71 -15.67 14.79 14.85
N CYS A 72 -16.32 14.15 15.83
CA CYS A 72 -16.56 12.70 15.79
C CYS A 72 -17.46 12.29 14.62
N LYS A 73 -18.53 13.05 14.34
CA LYS A 73 -19.39 12.81 13.18
C LYS A 73 -18.64 12.92 11.85
N GLU A 74 -17.70 13.86 11.75
CA GLU A 74 -16.89 13.97 10.53
C GLU A 74 -15.97 12.76 10.37
N MET A 75 -15.40 12.23 11.46
CA MET A 75 -14.62 10.98 11.41
C MET A 75 -15.45 9.79 10.93
N GLU A 76 -16.70 9.65 11.38
CA GLU A 76 -17.62 8.60 10.89
C GLU A 76 -17.89 8.72 9.39
N LYS A 77 -18.04 9.95 8.86
CA LYS A 77 -18.21 10.15 7.41
C LYS A 77 -16.96 9.75 6.63
N GLN A 78 -15.77 10.06 7.17
CA GLN A 78 -14.51 9.64 6.55
C GLN A 78 -14.41 8.11 6.51
N PHE A 79 -14.77 7.44 7.61
CA PHE A 79 -14.81 5.99 7.70
C PHE A 79 -15.81 5.39 6.68
N LYS A 80 -17.05 5.89 6.66
CA LYS A 80 -18.08 5.43 5.73
C LYS A 80 -17.68 5.63 4.27
N ARG A 81 -16.99 6.72 3.96
CA ARG A 81 -16.46 6.98 2.61
C ARG A 81 -15.29 6.06 2.25
N LYS A 82 -14.47 5.66 3.23
CA LYS A 82 -13.29 4.82 3.03
C LYS A 82 -13.62 3.33 2.95
N PHE A 83 -14.57 2.85 3.74
CA PHE A 83 -14.90 1.41 3.88
C PHE A 83 -16.31 1.04 3.40
N GLY A 84 -17.18 2.00 3.10
CA GLY A 84 -18.53 1.75 2.59
C GLY A 84 -19.53 1.21 3.63
N ARG A 85 -19.13 1.09 4.90
CA ARG A 85 -19.97 0.64 6.03
C ARG A 85 -19.88 1.62 7.20
N GLU A 86 -20.84 1.51 8.12
CA GLU A 86 -20.81 2.31 9.35
C GLU A 86 -19.74 1.76 10.30
N PRO A 87 -19.08 2.64 11.08
CA PRO A 87 -18.09 2.24 12.07
C PRO A 87 -18.71 1.40 13.17
#